data_AF-A0A6G3X6D1-F1
#
_entry.id   AF-A0A6G3X6D1-F1
#
_cell.length_a   1.000
_cell.length_b   1.000
_cell.length_c   1.000
_cell.angle_alpha   90.00
_cell.angle_beta   90.00
_cell.angle_gamma   90.00
#
_symmetry.space_group_name_H-M   'P 1'
#
loop_
_entity.id
_entity.type
_entity.pdbx_description
1 polymer ?
#
loop_
_entity_poly.entity_id
_entity_poly.type
_entity_poly.pdbx_seq_one_letter_code
_entity_poly.pdbx_strand_id
1 'polypeptide(L)' 'TPPELRGRGYAAAVTDAAGRAAGESGAAEVVLFADLANPTSNGVYLRIGYEPVADRLLLRRNP' A
#
# COMPACT_ATOMS: atom_id res chain seq x y z
N THR A 1 -7.48 -9.26 -1.00
CA THR A 1 -7.40 -10.74 -1.01
C THR A 1 -8.71 -11.32 -0.50
N PRO A 2 -9.36 -12.21 -1.27
CA PRO A 2 -10.54 -12.95 -0.82
C PRO A 2 -10.33 -13.56 0.58
N PRO A 3 -11.35 -13.57 1.48
CA PRO A 3 -11.20 -13.99 2.87
C PRO A 3 -10.44 -15.31 3.07
N GLU A 4 -10.79 -16.33 2.29
CA GLU A 4 -10.24 -17.68 2.31
C GLU A 4 -8.76 -17.77 1.88
N LEU A 5 -8.25 -16.72 1.24
CA LEU A 5 -6.87 -16.59 0.80
C LEU A 5 -6.04 -15.60 1.63
N ARG A 6 -6.63 -14.97 2.67
CA ARG A 6 -5.90 -14.03 3.55
C ARG A 6 -4.85 -14.75 4.41
N GLY A 7 -3.92 -13.99 4.96
CA GLY A 7 -2.82 -14.51 5.79
C GLY A 7 -1.71 -15.24 5.03
N ARG A 8 -1.82 -15.37 3.71
CA ARG A 8 -0.84 -16.06 2.84
C ARG A 8 0.19 -15.15 2.17
N GLY A 9 0.22 -13.86 2.54
CA GLY A 9 1.19 -12.90 2.01
C GLY A 9 0.91 -12.37 0.59
N TYR A 10 -0.18 -12.77 -0.08
CA TYR A 10 -0.44 -12.35 -1.47
C TYR A 10 -0.47 -10.84 -1.70
N ALA A 11 -1.11 -10.08 -0.81
CA ALA A 11 -1.15 -8.63 -0.93
C ALA A 11 0.26 -8.02 -0.80
N ALA A 12 1.05 -8.50 0.16
CA ALA A 12 2.43 -8.07 0.36
C ALA A 12 3.29 -8.36 -0.88
N ALA A 13 3.21 -9.57 -1.42
CA ALA A 13 3.98 -10.00 -2.59
C ALA A 13 3.65 -9.17 -3.83
N VAL A 14 2.37 -8.90 -4.10
CA VAL A 14 1.95 -8.08 -5.24
C VAL A 14 2.41 -6.63 -5.07
N THR A 15 2.26 -6.05 -3.88
CA THR A 15 2.68 -4.66 -3.63
C THR A 15 4.21 -4.49 -3.71
N ASP A 16 4.98 -5.44 -3.17
CA ASP A 16 6.45 -5.42 -3.28
C ASP A 16 6.89 -5.54 -4.75
N ALA A 17 6.36 -6.52 -5.48
CA ALA A 17 6.67 -6.70 -6.89
C ALA A 17 6.33 -5.45 -7.74
N ALA A 18 5.18 -4.82 -7.49
CA ALA A 18 4.80 -3.58 -8.16
C ALA A 18 5.75 -2.43 -7.84
N GLY A 19 6.17 -2.28 -6.58
CA GLY A 19 7.13 -1.26 -6.17
C GLY A 19 8.50 -1.44 -6.83
N ARG A 20 9.01 -2.68 -6.84
CA ARG A 20 10.27 -3.02 -7.54
C ARG A 20 10.19 -2.72 -9.03
N ALA A 21 9.13 -3.16 -9.70
CA ALA A 21 8.94 -2.91 -11.13
C ALA A 21 8.86 -1.41 -11.46
N ALA A 22 8.22 -0.61 -10.60
CA ALA A 22 8.18 0.84 -10.78
C ALA A 22 9.58 1.48 -10.64
N GLY A 23 10.36 1.06 -9.63
CA GLY A 23 11.74 1.51 -9.47
C GLY A 23 12.64 1.12 -10.65
N GLU A 24 12.53 -0.13 -11.14
CA GLU A 24 13.23 -0.61 -12.34
C GLU A 24 12.84 0.16 -13.60
N SER A 25 11.63 0.71 -13.63
CA SER A 25 11.12 1.57 -14.70
C SER A 25 11.54 3.04 -14.56
N GLY A 26 12.36 3.38 -13.55
CA GLY A 26 12.90 4.73 -13.34
C GLY A 26 12.02 5.64 -12.47
N ALA A 27 11.05 5.10 -11.74
CA ALA A 27 10.32 5.90 -10.75
C ALA A 27 11.27 6.39 -9.65
N ALA A 28 11.27 7.69 -9.38
CA ALA A 28 12.05 8.27 -8.29
C ALA A 28 11.52 7.83 -6.92
N GLU A 29 10.20 7.72 -6.78
CA GLU A 29 9.51 7.29 -5.57
C GLU A 29 8.26 6.47 -5.93
N VAL A 30 7.89 5.55 -5.04
CA VAL A 30 6.64 4.78 -5.12
C VAL A 30 5.83 5.07 -3.87
N VAL A 31 4.65 5.67 -4.05
CA VAL A 31 3.78 6.07 -2.94
C VAL A 31 2.42 5.41 -3.10
N LEU A 32 1.84 4.99 -1.98
CA LEU A 32 0.49 4.46 -1.90
C LEU A 32 -0.35 5.26 -0.90
N PHE A 33 -1.67 5.11 -1.02
CA PHE A 33 -2.64 5.66 -0.09
C PHE A 33 -3.27 4.49 0.66
N ALA A 34 -3.30 4.57 1.98
CA ALA A 34 -3.92 3.56 2.83
C ALA A 34 -4.89 4.23 3.81
N ASP A 35 -5.95 3.51 4.17
CA ASP A 35 -6.80 3.91 5.29
C ASP A 35 -6.00 3.83 6.60
N LEU A 36 -5.84 4.99 7.27
CA LEU A 36 -5.12 5.09 8.54
C LEU A 36 -5.73 4.19 9.62
N ALA A 37 -7.04 3.93 9.55
CA ALA A 37 -7.75 3.07 10.51
C ALA A 37 -7.55 1.57 10.25
N ASN A 38 -6.83 1.16 9.21
CA ASN A 38 -6.60 -0.25 8.88
C ASN A 38 -5.20 -0.73 9.33
N PRO A 39 -5.04 -1.20 10.59
CA PRO A 39 -3.74 -1.63 11.09
C PRO A 39 -3.18 -2.86 10.37
N THR A 40 -4.03 -3.67 9.72
CA THR A 40 -3.59 -4.86 8.99
C THR A 40 -2.81 -4.46 7.73
N SER A 41 -3.38 -3.61 6.89
CA SER A 41 -2.72 -3.14 5.68
C SER A 41 -1.49 -2.28 6.02
N ASN A 42 -1.60 -1.39 7.01
CA ASN A 42 -0.48 -0.54 7.44
C ASN A 42 0.71 -1.39 7.91
N GLY A 43 0.45 -2.43 8.72
CA GLY A 43 1.48 -3.37 9.14
C GLY A 43 2.05 -4.21 7.98
N VAL A 44 1.34 -4.41 6.88
CA VAL A 44 1.88 -5.03 5.67
C VAL A 44 2.86 -4.08 4.97
N TYR A 45 2.45 -2.83 4.72
CA TYR A 45 3.27 -1.85 4.00
C TYR A 45 4.58 -1.55 4.74
N LEU A 46 4.52 -1.38 6.06
CA LEU A 46 5.72 -1.17 6.89
C LEU A 46 6.70 -2.36 6.80
N ARG A 47 6.19 -3.59 6.81
CA ARG A 47 7.02 -4.81 6.75
C ARG A 47 7.72 -4.97 5.41
N ILE A 48 7.13 -4.48 4.33
CA ILE A 48 7.71 -4.54 2.98
C ILE A 48 8.49 -3.28 2.61
N GLY A 49 8.81 -2.41 3.57
CA GLY A 49 9.76 -1.31 3.39
C GLY A 49 9.16 0.04 3.00
N TYR A 50 7.83 0.21 3.03
CA TYR A 50 7.24 1.55 2.96
C TYR A 50 7.38 2.26 4.30
N GLU A 51 7.46 3.59 4.24
CA GLU A 51 7.44 4.47 5.41
C GLU A 51 6.25 5.44 5.36
N PRO A 52 5.70 5.87 6.52
CA PRO A 52 4.66 6.91 6.55
C PRO A 52 5.23 8.26 6.13
N VAL A 53 4.61 8.89 5.12
CA VAL A 53 5.06 10.20 4.61
C VAL A 53 4.08 11.34 4.88
N ALA A 54 2.76 11.06 4.87
CA ALA A 54 1.72 12.05 5.14
C ALA A 54 0.34 11.40 5.38
N ASP A 55 -0.49 12.06 6.19
CA ASP A 55 -1.91 11.76 6.32
C ASP A 55 -2.72 12.52 5.25
N ARG A 56 -3.79 11.89 4.75
CA ARG A 56 -4.63 12.50 3.70
C ARG A 56 -6.12 12.33 3.96
N LEU A 57 -6.88 13.36 3.64
CA LEU A 57 -8.33 13.39 3.74
C LEU A 57 -8.95 13.32 2.34
N LEU A 58 -9.87 12.38 2.12
CA LEU A 58 -10.65 12.32 0.88
C LEU A 58 -11.90 13.18 1.03
N LEU A 59 -11.93 14.31 0.30
CA LEU A 59 -13.07 15.24 0.30
C LEU A 59 -13.90 15.05 -0.96
N ARG A 60 -15.23 15.03 -0.80
CA ARG A 60 -16.18 15.09 -1.92
C ARG A 60 -17.15 16.24 -1.67
N ARG A 61 -17.30 17.13 -2.67
CA ARG A 61 -18.38 18.11 -2.71
C ARG A 61 -19.52 17.52 -3.54
N ASN A 62 -20.68 17.31 -2.91
CA ASN A 62 -21.91 17.10 -3.66
C ASN A 62 -22.43 18.48 -4.11
N PRO A 63 -23.02 18.61 -5.31
CA PRO A 63 -23.59 19.88 -5.78
C PRO A 63 -24.66 20.42 -4.82
#